data_AF-A0A2D8VRW9-F1
#
_entry.id   AF-A0A2D8VRW9-F1
#
_cell.length_a   1.000
_cell.length_b   1.000
_cell.length_c   1.000
_cell.angle_alpha   90.00
_cell.angle_beta   90.00
_cell.angle_gamma   90.00
#
_symmetry.space_group_name_H-M   'P 1'
#
loop_
_entity.id
_entity.type
_entity.pdbx_description
1 polymer ?
#
loop_
_entity_poly.entity_id
_entity_poly.type
_entity_poly.pdbx_seq_one_letter_code
_entity_poly.pdbx_strand_id
1 'polypeptide(L)' 'DKTEKDIFLHVSALEESKLRILKENQKIQFDIKEDKDKLQAINLKKV' A
#
# COMPACT_ATOMS: atom_id res chain seq x y z
N ASP A 1 -15.90 7.30 -11.80
CA ASP A 1 -14.84 6.37 -12.23
C ASP A 1 -13.80 6.16 -11.15
N LYS A 2 -13.91 5.04 -10.44
CA LYS A 2 -12.93 4.62 -9.44
C LYS A 2 -11.71 4.12 -10.19
N THR A 3 -10.61 4.83 -10.05
CA THR A 3 -9.29 4.41 -10.51
C THR A 3 -8.84 3.21 -9.68
N GLU A 4 -9.39 2.03 -9.98
CA GLU A 4 -8.87 0.73 -9.53
C GLU A 4 -7.60 0.46 -10.34
N LYS A 5 -6.54 1.22 -10.07
CA LYS A 5 -5.21 0.83 -10.49
C LYS A 5 -4.75 -0.26 -9.52
N ASP A 6 -4.45 -1.44 -10.04
CA ASP A 6 -3.82 -2.50 -9.26
C ASP A 6 -2.44 -2.03 -8.79
N ILE A 7 -2.31 -1.81 -7.48
CA ILE A 7 -1.07 -1.38 -6.84
C ILE A 7 -0.51 -2.57 -6.07
N PHE A 8 0.73 -2.93 -6.37
CA PHE A 8 1.42 -4.01 -5.69
C PHE A 8 1.79 -3.61 -4.26
N LEU A 9 1.24 -4.32 -3.27
CA LEU A 9 1.65 -4.21 -1.89
C LEU A 9 2.66 -5.33 -1.58
N HIS A 10 3.90 -4.97 -1.25
CA HIS A 10 4.91 -5.94 -0.81
C HIS A 10 4.87 -6.09 0.72
N VAL A 11 5.12 -7.30 1.25
CA VAL A 11 5.16 -7.55 2.71
C VAL A 11 6.20 -6.66 3.42
N SER A 12 7.28 -6.30 2.73
CA SER A 12 8.29 -5.37 3.23
C SER A 12 7.70 -4.01 3.60
N ALA A 13 6.72 -3.51 2.85
CA ALA A 13 6.08 -2.23 3.15
C ALA A 13 5.22 -2.31 4.43
N LEU A 14 4.58 -3.45 4.68
CA LEU A 14 3.85 -3.72 5.93
C LEU A 14 4.78 -3.73 7.15
N GLU A 15 5.93 -4.42 7.01
CA GLU A 15 6.95 -4.48 8.07
C GLU A 15 7.56 -3.11 8.36
N GLU A 16 7.89 -2.34 7.32
CA GLU A 16 8.46 -0.99 7.44
C GLU A 16 7.48 -0.02 8.11
N SER A 17 6.19 -0.15 7.78
CA SER A 17 5.10 0.61 8.37
C SER A 17 4.71 0.18 9.79
N LYS A 18 5.35 -0.86 10.33
CA LYS A 18 4.97 -1.51 11.60
C LYS A 18 3.50 -1.97 11.64
N LEU A 19 2.87 -2.08 10.47
CA LEU A 19 1.52 -2.56 10.30
C LEU A 19 1.60 -4.08 10.09
N ARG A 20 1.52 -4.83 11.19
CA ARG A 20 1.60 -6.30 11.14
C ARG A 20 0.39 -6.95 10.48
N ILE A 21 -0.75 -6.27 10.50
CA ILE A 21 -2.03 -6.82 10.04
C ILE A 21 -2.86 -5.68 9.45
N LEU A 22 -3.38 -5.88 8.24
CA LEU A 22 -4.43 -5.06 7.66
C LEU A 22 -5.74 -5.82 7.80
N LYS A 23 -6.78 -5.14 8.29
CA LYS A 23 -8.13 -5.68 8.29
C LYS A 23 -8.84 -5.35 6.98
N GLU A 24 -9.77 -6.21 6.61
CA GLU A 24 -10.69 -5.94 5.51
C GLU A 24 -11.48 -4.65 5.82
N ASN A 25 -11.70 -3.80 4.80
CA ASN A 25 -12.27 -2.45 4.91
C ASN A 25 -11.46 -1.44 5.76
N GLN A 26 -10.22 -1.73 6.13
CA GLN A 26 -9.38 -0.77 6.83
C GLN A 26 -8.93 0.34 5.88
N LYS A 27 -9.26 1.58 6.23
CA LYS A 27 -8.70 2.74 5.54
C LYS A 27 -7.27 2.95 6.01
N ILE A 28 -6.37 3.03 5.05
CA ILE A 28 -4.96 3.33 5.26
C ILE A 28 -4.52 4.35 4.22
N GLN A 29 -3.53 5.15 4.60
CA GLN A 29 -2.76 5.96 3.68
C GLN A 29 -1.53 5.18 3.28
N PHE A 30 -1.13 5.29 2.03
CA PHE A 30 0.11 4.74 1.53
C PHE A 30 0.64 5.67 0.45
N ASP A 31 1.94 5.66 0.26
CA ASP A 31 2.59 6.33 -0.85
C ASP A 31 2.72 5.36 -2.01
N ILE A 32 2.56 5.85 -3.22
CA ILE A 32 2.70 5.05 -4.44
C ILE A 32 4.06 5.36 -5.04
N LYS A 33 4.88 4.33 -5.21
CA LYS A 33 6.13 4.39 -5.94
C LYS A 33 5.96 3.68 -7.27
N GLU A 34 6.28 4.35 -8.37
CA GLU A 34 6.32 3.75 -9.70
C GLU A 34 7.71 3.16 -9.92
N ASP A 35 7.81 1.84 -10.12
CA ASP A 35 9.05 1.16 -10.43
C ASP A 35 8.95 0.50 -11.81
N LYS A 36 9.58 1.17 -12.79
CA LYS A 36 9.70 0.83 -14.22
C LYS A 36 8.40 0.60 -15.00
N ASP A 37 7.46 -0.16 -14.47
CA ASP A 37 6.16 -0.52 -15.09
C ASP A 37 5.08 -0.87 -14.05
N LYS A 38 5.39 -0.87 -12.75
CA LYS A 38 4.46 -1.26 -11.68
C LYS A 38 4.31 -0.15 -10.64
N LEU A 39 3.07 0.03 -10.18
CA LEU A 39 2.78 0.86 -9.02
C LEU A 39 2.94 -0.01 -7.77
N GLN A 40 3.77 0.42 -6.83
CA GLN A 40 4.00 -0.24 -5.56
C GLN A 40 3.56 0.65 -4.40
N ALA A 41 2.82 0.08 -3.45
CA ALA A 41 2.46 0.75 -2.22
C ALA A 41 3.61 0.65 -1.21
N ILE A 42 4.09 1.81 -0.76
CA ILE A 42 5.14 1.96 0.26
C ILE A 42 4.64 2.88 1.38
N ASN A 43 5.35 2.91 2.51
CA ASN A 43 5.04 3.83 3.62
C ASN A 43 3.55 3.81 4.05
N LEU A 44 2.99 2.63 4.27
CA LEU A 44 1.62 2.51 4.79
C LEU A 44 1.50 3.17 6.18
N LYS A 45 0.38 3.85 6.39
CA LYS A 45 0.02 4.52 7.64
C LYS A 45 -1.45 4.29 7.88
N LYS A 46 -1.84 4.05 9.13
CA LYS A 46 -3.27 4.11 9.46
C LYS A 46 -3.71 5.57 9.32
N VAL A 47 -4.88 5.80 8.73
CA VAL A 47 -5.59 7.08 8.84
C VAL A 47 -6.44 7.09 10.10
#